data_AF-A0A357EY37-F1
#
_entry.id   AF-A0A357EY37-F1
#
_cell.length_a   1.000
_cell.length_b   1.000
_cell.length_c   1.000
_cell.angle_alpha   90.00
_cell.angle_beta   90.00
_cell.angle_gamma   90.00
#
_symmetry.space_group_name_H-M   'P 1'
#
loop_
_entity.id
_entity.type
_entity.pdbx_description
1 polymer ?
#
loop_
_entity_poly.entity_id
_entity_poly.type
_entity_poly.pdbx_seq_one_letter_code
_entity_poly.pdbx_strand_id
1 'polypeptide(L)'
;FPGAGHFAQKRNLRGLIISVAIWGMFLIGAISGGAYYPGFSFHDGFLLYLVNVFSTAGNGVGAVIGFLLSVNPVKDAAEWVTFEYGGRFMEAAGLLNYLAIMDALDIHFGRKK
;
A
#
# COMPACT_ATOMS: atom_id res chain seq x y z
N PHE A 1 9.15 2.21 6.11
CA PHE A 1 8.36 3.13 5.28
C PHE A 1 8.75 2.95 3.82
N PRO A 2 7.84 3.14 2.85
CA PRO A 2 8.14 3.00 1.43
C PRO A 2 9.38 3.80 1.01
N GLY A 3 10.29 3.18 0.26
CA GLY A 3 11.54 3.82 -0.23
C GLY A 3 12.70 3.96 0.78
N ALA A 4 12.51 3.60 2.06
CA ALA A 4 13.55 3.69 3.09
C ALA A 4 14.86 2.96 2.73
N GLY A 5 14.75 1.77 2.13
CA GLY A 5 15.89 0.94 1.75
C GLY A 5 16.81 1.63 0.72
N HIS A 6 16.21 2.30 -0.27
CA HIS A 6 16.97 3.04 -1.30
C HIS A 6 17.66 4.28 -0.72
N PHE A 7 17.03 4.98 0.23
CA PHE A 7 17.68 6.11 0.92
C PHE A 7 18.86 5.65 1.76
N ALA A 8 18.75 4.52 2.48
CA ALA A 8 19.85 3.95 3.25
C ALA A 8 21.07 3.60 2.36
N GLN A 9 20.83 3.24 1.10
CA GLN A 9 21.85 2.91 0.11
C GLN A 9 22.34 4.12 -0.70
N LYS A 10 21.97 5.36 -0.31
CA LYS A 10 22.28 6.61 -1.01
C LYS A 10 21.74 6.69 -2.46
N ARG A 11 20.75 5.85 -2.80
CA ARG A 11 20.05 5.85 -4.09
C ARG A 11 18.84 6.79 -4.04
N ASN A 12 19.10 8.05 -3.69
CA ASN A 12 18.07 9.00 -3.27
C ASN A 12 17.00 9.24 -4.34
N LEU A 13 17.39 9.34 -5.63
CA LEU A 13 16.43 9.56 -6.71
C LEU A 13 15.46 8.38 -6.86
N ARG A 14 15.96 7.14 -6.82
CA ARG A 14 15.10 5.95 -6.88
C ARG A 14 14.19 5.86 -5.66
N GLY A 15 14.75 6.09 -4.47
CA GLY A 15 13.98 6.13 -3.23
C GLY A 15 12.86 7.16 -3.29
N LEU A 16 13.13 8.36 -3.84
CA LEU A 16 12.13 9.41 -4.01
C LEU A 16 11.02 8.99 -4.98
N ILE A 17 11.36 8.50 -6.18
CA ILE A 17 10.38 8.08 -7.19
C ILE A 17 9.47 6.98 -6.62
N ILE A 18 10.05 5.97 -5.97
CA ILE A 18 9.32 4.86 -5.37
C ILE A 18 8.43 5.34 -4.22
N SER A 19 8.96 6.21 -3.36
CA SER A 19 8.18 6.78 -2.25
C SER A 19 6.99 7.57 -2.76
N VAL A 20 7.20 8.45 -3.75
CA VAL A 20 6.14 9.26 -4.36
C VAL A 20 5.08 8.38 -5.02
N ALA A 21 5.49 7.32 -5.74
CA ALA A 21 4.54 6.41 -6.36
C ALA A 21 3.68 5.67 -5.33
N ILE A 22 4.31 5.06 -4.30
CA ILE A 22 3.60 4.28 -3.29
C ILE A 22 2.71 5.19 -2.42
N TRP A 23 3.25 6.30 -1.92
CA TRP A 23 2.47 7.25 -1.13
C TRP A 23 1.38 7.94 -1.95
N GLY A 24 1.65 8.24 -3.24
CA GLY A 24 0.64 8.78 -4.15
C GLY A 24 -0.55 7.84 -4.29
N MET A 25 -0.31 6.56 -4.59
CA MET A 25 -1.38 5.56 -4.66
C MET A 25 -2.09 5.38 -3.32
N PHE A 26 -1.34 5.31 -2.21
CA PHE A 26 -1.93 5.17 -0.89
C PHE A 26 -2.85 6.35 -0.54
N LEU A 27 -2.40 7.59 -0.77
CA LEU A 27 -3.18 8.79 -0.47
C LEU A 27 -4.41 8.92 -1.37
N ILE A 28 -4.27 8.65 -2.67
CA ILE A 28 -5.40 8.61 -3.61
C ILE A 28 -6.41 7.55 -3.15
N GLY A 29 -5.93 6.36 -2.75
CA GLY A 29 -6.77 5.29 -2.24
C GLY A 29 -7.51 5.66 -0.96
N ALA A 30 -6.81 6.26 0.00
CA ALA A 30 -7.38 6.69 1.28
C ALA A 30 -8.44 7.79 1.10
N ILE A 31 -8.16 8.82 0.29
CA ILE A 31 -9.12 9.90 -0.03
C ILE A 31 -10.34 9.35 -0.76
N SER A 32 -10.16 8.31 -1.59
CA SER A 32 -11.23 7.62 -2.30
C SER A 32 -12.10 6.72 -1.41
N GLY A 33 -11.85 6.68 -0.10
CA GLY A 33 -12.60 5.84 0.84
C GLY A 33 -12.02 4.44 1.03
N GLY A 34 -10.85 4.15 0.46
CA GLY A 34 -10.20 2.84 0.52
C GLY A 34 -9.86 2.37 1.95
N ALA A 35 -9.64 3.30 2.88
CA ALA A 35 -9.39 2.95 4.28
C ALA A 35 -10.63 2.35 4.97
N TYR A 36 -11.83 2.61 4.44
CA TYR A 36 -13.10 2.06 4.92
C TYR A 36 -13.56 0.85 4.10
N TYR A 37 -12.81 0.48 3.06
CA TYR A 37 -13.13 -0.68 2.24
C TYR A 37 -13.00 -1.96 3.07
N PRO A 38 -14.05 -2.81 3.15
CA PRO A 38 -14.05 -3.98 4.02
C PRO A 38 -13.05 -5.07 3.59
N GLY A 39 -12.47 -4.95 2.40
CA GLY A 39 -11.53 -5.93 1.87
C GLY A 39 -12.25 -7.23 1.48
N PHE A 40 -11.56 -8.34 1.69
CA PHE A 40 -12.06 -9.69 1.40
C PHE A 40 -12.07 -10.55 2.64
N SER A 41 -13.08 -11.40 2.76
CA SER A 41 -13.20 -12.42 3.78
C SER A 41 -12.78 -13.79 3.25
N PHE A 42 -12.60 -14.77 4.16
CA PHE A 42 -12.32 -16.16 3.77
C PHE A 42 -13.39 -16.77 2.86
N HIS A 43 -14.64 -16.29 2.94
CA HIS A 43 -15.75 -16.77 2.11
C HIS A 43 -15.68 -16.27 0.67
N ASP A 44 -15.01 -15.14 0.42
CA ASP A 44 -14.86 -14.56 -0.92
C ASP A 44 -13.80 -15.30 -1.76
N GLY A 45 -12.96 -16.09 -1.09
CA GLY A 45 -11.93 -16.93 -1.71
C GLY A 45 -10.58 -16.76 -1.03
N PHE A 46 -9.91 -17.88 -0.79
CA PHE A 46 -8.64 -17.93 -0.06
C PHE A 46 -7.57 -17.01 -0.67
N LEU A 47 -7.45 -16.99 -2.01
CA LEU A 47 -6.44 -16.17 -2.69
C LEU A 47 -6.70 -14.67 -2.52
N LEU A 48 -7.96 -14.23 -2.61
CA LEU A 48 -8.34 -12.82 -2.44
C LEU A 48 -8.11 -12.37 -1.00
N TYR A 49 -8.46 -13.21 -0.04
CA TYR A 49 -8.17 -12.98 1.37
C TYR A 49 -6.66 -12.82 1.62
N LEU A 50 -5.84 -13.74 1.10
CA LEU A 50 -4.39 -13.65 1.23
C LEU A 50 -3.84 -12.35 0.62
N VAL A 51 -4.27 -12.01 -0.60
CA VAL A 51 -3.85 -10.77 -1.26
C VAL A 51 -4.20 -9.56 -0.39
N ASN A 52 -5.39 -9.50 0.20
CA ASN A 52 -5.78 -8.40 1.07
C ASN A 52 -4.90 -8.30 2.33
N VAL A 53 -4.63 -9.43 2.99
CA VAL A 53 -3.76 -9.50 4.18
C VAL A 53 -2.33 -9.08 3.85
N PHE A 54 -1.74 -9.66 2.80
CA PHE A 54 -0.38 -9.33 2.39
C PHE A 54 -0.28 -7.88 1.95
N SER A 55 -1.23 -7.37 1.18
CA SER A 55 -1.23 -5.96 0.75
C SER A 55 -1.31 -5.01 1.94
N THR A 56 -2.18 -5.31 2.91
CA THR A 56 -2.30 -4.52 4.14
C THR A 56 -0.97 -4.51 4.91
N ALA A 57 -0.34 -5.67 5.13
CA ALA A 57 0.98 -5.74 5.75
C ALA A 57 2.06 -4.99 4.94
N GLY A 58 2.01 -5.09 3.61
CA GLY A 58 2.94 -4.45 2.69
C GLY A 58 2.88 -2.92 2.74
N ASN A 59 1.74 -2.32 3.11
CA ASN A 59 1.62 -0.88 3.31
C ASN A 59 2.47 -0.35 4.48
N GLY A 60 2.91 -1.22 5.40
CA GLY A 60 3.77 -0.86 6.53
C GLY A 60 3.17 0.25 7.39
N VAL A 61 3.81 1.43 7.42
CA VAL A 61 3.28 2.61 8.14
C VAL A 61 1.93 3.05 7.58
N GLY A 62 1.70 2.89 6.27
CA GLY A 62 0.40 3.16 5.66
C GLY A 62 -0.72 2.29 6.23
N ALA A 63 -0.42 1.05 6.67
CA ALA A 63 -1.41 0.18 7.30
C ALA A 63 -1.90 0.77 8.64
N VAL A 64 -0.99 1.35 9.42
CA VAL A 64 -1.32 2.03 10.68
C VAL A 64 -2.16 3.28 10.41
N ILE A 65 -1.80 4.07 9.39
CA ILE A 65 -2.59 5.25 8.99
C ILE A 65 -3.99 4.83 8.53
N GLY A 66 -4.09 3.81 7.68
CA GLY A 66 -5.37 3.28 7.19
C GLY A 66 -6.25 2.78 8.32
N PHE A 67 -5.67 2.07 9.29
CA PHE A 67 -6.37 1.64 10.51
C PHE A 67 -6.88 2.83 11.33
N LEU A 68 -6.05 3.85 11.56
CA LEU A 68 -6.48 5.04 12.30
C LEU A 68 -7.62 5.79 11.59
N LEU A 69 -7.60 5.85 10.26
CA LEU A 69 -8.70 6.40 9.47
C LEU A 69 -9.97 5.55 9.66
N SER A 70 -9.87 4.22 9.64
CA SER A 70 -11.03 3.33 9.71
C SER A 70 -11.75 3.30 11.06
N VAL A 71 -11.12 3.77 12.15
CA VAL A 71 -11.75 3.86 13.49
C VAL A 71 -12.96 4.79 13.50
N ASN A 72 -12.95 5.87 12.71
CA ASN A 72 -14.07 6.80 12.59
C ASN A 72 -14.45 6.98 11.12
N PRO A 73 -15.18 6.01 10.53
CA PRO A 73 -15.51 6.05 9.12
C PRO A 73 -16.42 7.23 8.80
N VAL A 74 -16.18 7.85 7.64
CA VAL A 74 -17.09 8.87 7.12
C VAL A 74 -18.43 8.23 6.81
N LYS A 75 -19.51 8.89 7.26
CA LYS A 75 -20.86 8.44 6.97
C LYS A 75 -21.07 8.37 5.45
N ASP A 76 -21.67 7.29 4.98
CA ASP A 76 -22.01 7.07 3.56
C ASP A 76 -20.78 6.93 2.63
N ALA A 77 -19.57 6.68 3.18
CA ALA A 77 -18.37 6.46 2.35
C ALA A 77 -18.50 5.29 1.37
N ALA A 78 -19.29 4.27 1.70
CA ALA A 78 -19.55 3.12 0.83
C ALA A 78 -20.37 3.48 -0.42
N GLU A 79 -21.04 4.63 -0.44
CA GLU A 79 -21.83 5.12 -1.58
C GLU A 79 -20.97 5.88 -2.60
N TRP A 80 -19.71 6.17 -2.28
CA TRP A 80 -18.83 6.91 -3.17
C TRP A 80 -18.49 6.09 -4.41
N VAL A 81 -18.55 6.71 -5.59
CA VAL A 81 -18.18 6.07 -6.87
C VAL A 81 -16.72 5.58 -6.88
N THR A 82 -15.87 6.19 -6.05
CA THR A 82 -14.45 5.85 -5.93
C THR A 82 -14.16 4.78 -4.86
N PHE A 83 -15.16 4.35 -4.09
CA PHE A 83 -14.99 3.51 -2.90
C PHE A 83 -14.25 2.20 -3.17
N GLU A 84 -14.72 1.43 -4.17
CA GLU A 84 -14.11 0.15 -4.53
C GLU A 84 -12.68 0.34 -5.05
N TYR A 85 -12.46 1.35 -5.89
CA TYR A 85 -11.14 1.68 -6.43
C TYR A 85 -10.17 2.12 -5.34
N GLY A 86 -10.66 2.82 -4.31
CA GLY A 86 -9.87 3.24 -3.16
C GLY A 86 -9.17 2.07 -2.49
N GLY A 87 -9.92 0.98 -2.23
CA GLY A 87 -9.37 -0.26 -1.69
C GLY A 87 -8.31 -0.86 -2.60
N ARG A 88 -8.54 -0.88 -3.92
CA ARG A 88 -7.57 -1.42 -4.91
C ARG A 88 -6.27 -0.63 -4.98
N PHE A 89 -6.34 0.71 -4.89
CA PHE A 89 -5.15 1.54 -4.85
C PHE A 89 -4.31 1.30 -3.60
N MET A 90 -4.95 1.12 -2.44
CA MET A 90 -4.25 0.78 -1.20
C MET A 90 -3.66 -0.64 -1.26
N GLU A 91 -4.36 -1.60 -1.86
CA GLU A 91 -3.82 -2.95 -2.09
C GLU A 91 -2.57 -2.91 -2.99
N ALA A 92 -2.68 -2.23 -4.14
CA ALA A 92 -1.58 -2.07 -5.09
C ALA A 92 -0.37 -1.36 -4.47
N ALA A 93 -0.59 -0.33 -3.65
CA ALA A 93 0.48 0.37 -2.94
C ALA A 93 1.27 -0.58 -2.01
N GLY A 94 0.56 -1.44 -1.28
CA GLY A 94 1.18 -2.43 -0.39
C GLY A 94 2.00 -3.47 -1.14
N LEU A 95 1.45 -4.03 -2.22
CA LEU A 95 2.16 -5.00 -3.05
C LEU A 95 3.36 -4.38 -3.77
N LEU A 96 3.23 -3.16 -4.28
CA LEU A 96 4.34 -2.44 -4.91
C LEU A 96 5.46 -2.17 -3.89
N ASN A 97 5.12 -1.93 -2.62
CA ASN A 97 6.13 -1.77 -1.59
C ASN A 97 6.95 -3.04 -1.35
N TYR A 98 6.38 -4.23 -1.46
CA TYR A 98 7.17 -5.48 -1.44
C TYR A 98 8.14 -5.56 -2.61
N LEU A 99 7.71 -5.19 -3.82
CA LEU A 99 8.60 -5.15 -4.99
C LEU A 99 9.74 -4.13 -4.77
N ALA A 100 9.45 -2.98 -4.17
CA ALA A 100 10.46 -2.01 -3.82
C ALA A 100 11.45 -2.53 -2.76
N ILE A 101 10.97 -3.28 -1.76
CA ILE A 101 11.83 -3.93 -0.76
C ILE A 101 12.75 -4.95 -1.46
N MET A 102 12.20 -5.80 -2.34
CA MET A 102 13.00 -6.76 -3.11
C MET A 102 14.04 -6.07 -3.99
N ASP A 103 13.68 -4.97 -4.67
CA ASP A 103 14.61 -4.19 -5.48
C ASP A 103 15.74 -3.58 -4.64
N ALA A 104 15.43 -3.05 -3.45
CA ALA A 104 16.44 -2.56 -2.51
C ALA A 104 17.37 -3.69 -2.04
N LEU A 105 16.84 -4.89 -1.77
CA LEU A 105 17.66 -6.05 -1.40
C LEU A 105 18.57 -6.49 -2.55
N ASP A 106 18.08 -6.50 -3.79
CA ASP A 106 18.90 -6.85 -4.95
C ASP A 106 20.03 -5.85 -5.18
N ILE A 107 19.82 -4.56 -4.92
CA ILE A 107 20.89 -3.54 -4.95
C ILE A 107 21.89 -3.81 -3.81
N HIS A 108 21.40 -4.12 -2.60
CA HIS A 108 22.27 -4.43 -1.46
C HIS A 108 23.17 -5.64 -1.72
N PHE A 109 22.62 -6.69 -2.33
CA PHE A 109 23.38 -7.90 -2.70
C PHE A 109 24.19 -7.76 -4.00
N GLY A 110 24.19 -6.59 -4.64
CA GLY A 110 24.94 -6.34 -5.87
C GLY A 110 24.41 -7.06 -7.11
N ARG A 111 23.19 -7.61 -7.06
CA ARG A 111 22.49 -8.24 -8.21
C ARG A 111 21.98 -7.18 -9.18
N LYS A 112 21.73 -5.97 -8.68
CA LYS A 112 21.35 -4.79 -9.45
C LYS A 112 22.22 -3.60 -9.08
N LYS A 113 22.35 -2.66 -10.02
CA LYS A 113 22.96 -1.35 -9.79
C LYS A 113 21.89 -0.34 -9.51
#